data_AF-A0A9P5QC82-F1
#
_entry.id   AF-A0A9P5QC82-F1
#
_cell.length_a   1.000
_cell.length_b   1.000
_cell.length_c   1.000
_cell.angle_alpha   90.00
_cell.angle_beta   90.00
_cell.angle_gamma   90.00
#
_symmetry.space_group_name_H-M   'P 1'
#
loop_
_entity.id
_entity.type
_entity.pdbx_description
1 polymer ?
#
loop_
_entity_poly.entity_id
_entity_poly.type
_entity_poly.pdbx_seq_one_letter_code
_entity_poly.pdbx_strand_id
1 'polypeptide(L)'
;MSLDQNLFTLIVTPSAIDPNVVDLVDSSTNQIHYRKQRVPGPVYKMEVYDFMSESLLAIASAPSATSKVKTLELCNPTIAVELKYTGTLTFKWSFKWEDHEFEWKREECYLIRKPDPPVLVAITKEPAGRLKSSSVQVLDYNLNRFDINDRKGLEIVILTALLTFHDANDVHHTPKSSPAPTSTPSASAPIILEPPPSPPPRPEPKIGVDRIAELQAIRGEFNEVTVENEGSVADYAQYCWNILQDDALFVTIKSHTQLEVQKVVQVAEEVKRVRHKAGLEDDLNQYVVYDSESKKGPRRINLDDENKGKKPAAYVPPSSLCIHLSKIPMPELQPSKANSHTVKESSPKIKRKSQRCWLIIANAFTLVSPPSSPSTANSRSKSNRLSKHISPSRTPSPPHVHSHQVHPHQPSPSPSQLNNPIIYAAPPPPRNHSRTQSSATNSVPPASNAISGLLGRLHLN
;
A
#
# COMPACT_ATOMS: atom_id res chain seq x y z
N MET A 1 -7.81 1.34 -17.10
CA MET A 1 -6.74 2.34 -16.93
C MET A 1 -5.55 1.81 -17.72
N SER A 2 -5.28 2.34 -18.91
CA SER A 2 -4.15 1.88 -19.73
C SER A 2 -2.86 2.37 -19.08
N LEU A 3 -2.05 1.44 -18.57
CA LEU A 3 -0.69 1.73 -18.13
C LEU A 3 0.10 2.28 -19.33
N ASP A 4 0.87 3.35 -19.10
CA ASP A 4 1.69 4.03 -20.10
C ASP A 4 2.48 3.07 -20.99
N GLN A 5 2.52 3.37 -22.28
CA GLN A 5 3.16 2.56 -23.33
C GLN A 5 4.71 2.50 -23.22
N ASN A 6 5.30 3.20 -22.24
CA ASN A 6 6.74 3.29 -21.99
C ASN A 6 7.20 2.52 -20.74
N LEU A 7 6.37 1.62 -20.21
CA LEU A 7 6.65 0.90 -18.97
C LEU A 7 7.33 -0.44 -19.25
N PHE A 8 8.62 -0.52 -18.90
CA PHE A 8 9.38 -1.76 -18.97
C PHE A 8 8.82 -2.79 -17.97
N THR A 9 8.14 -3.80 -18.50
CA THR A 9 7.43 -4.82 -17.73
C THR A 9 7.96 -6.20 -18.09
N LEU A 10 8.53 -6.89 -17.11
CA LEU A 10 9.04 -8.25 -17.25
C LEU A 10 8.07 -9.25 -16.65
N ILE A 11 7.79 -10.31 -17.39
CA ILE A 11 6.97 -11.45 -17.00
C ILE A 11 7.91 -12.56 -16.50
N VAL A 12 7.61 -13.08 -15.32
CA VAL A 12 8.38 -14.14 -14.67
C VAL A 12 7.88 -15.49 -15.17
N THR A 13 8.69 -16.16 -15.99
CA THR A 13 8.33 -17.41 -16.66
C THR A 13 9.24 -18.55 -16.22
N PRO A 14 8.76 -19.49 -15.38
CA PRO A 14 9.52 -20.70 -15.04
C PRO A 14 9.79 -21.54 -16.28
N SER A 15 10.98 -22.13 -16.39
CA SER A 15 11.31 -23.04 -17.48
C SER A 15 10.50 -24.34 -17.36
N ALA A 16 10.00 -24.83 -18.50
CA ALA A 16 9.32 -26.12 -18.57
C ALA A 16 10.29 -27.31 -18.50
N ILE A 17 11.58 -27.08 -18.74
CA ILE A 17 12.61 -28.13 -18.84
C ILE A 17 13.36 -28.27 -17.51
N ASP A 18 13.75 -27.15 -16.90
CA ASP A 18 14.51 -27.14 -15.65
C ASP A 18 13.80 -26.29 -14.60
N PRO A 19 13.32 -26.88 -13.48
CA PRO A 19 12.65 -26.12 -12.42
C PRO A 19 13.56 -25.13 -11.70
N ASN A 20 14.88 -25.23 -11.86
CA ASN A 20 15.84 -24.28 -11.29
C ASN A 20 16.01 -23.02 -12.13
N VAL A 21 15.45 -22.98 -13.35
CA VAL A 21 15.59 -21.88 -14.30
C VAL A 21 14.29 -21.09 -14.39
N VAL A 22 14.41 -19.76 -14.32
CA VAL A 22 13.32 -18.81 -14.49
C VAL A 22 13.77 -17.71 -15.44
N ASP A 23 12.98 -17.45 -16.47
CA ASP A 23 13.24 -16.43 -17.48
C ASP A 23 12.40 -15.18 -17.20
N LEU A 24 13.01 -14.01 -17.35
CA LEU A 24 12.33 -12.71 -17.30
C LEU A 24 12.12 -12.21 -18.73
N VAL A 25 10.86 -12.23 -19.16
CA VAL A 25 10.43 -11.96 -20.55
C VAL A 25 9.81 -10.58 -20.62
N ASP A 26 10.27 -9.72 -21.51
CA ASP A 26 9.61 -8.43 -21.73
C ASP A 26 8.21 -8.64 -22.32
N SER A 27 7.19 -8.08 -21.66
CA SER A 27 5.80 -8.19 -22.07
C SER A 27 5.52 -7.56 -23.44
N SER A 28 6.33 -6.60 -23.89
CA SER A 28 6.11 -5.86 -25.13
C SER A 28 6.74 -6.53 -26.34
N THR A 29 7.98 -6.99 -26.21
CA THR A 29 8.74 -7.65 -27.28
C THR A 29 8.64 -9.17 -27.24
N ASN A 30 8.17 -9.73 -26.13
CA ASN A 30 8.18 -11.18 -25.84
C ASN A 30 9.59 -11.78 -25.91
N GLN A 31 10.62 -10.97 -25.68
CA GLN A 31 12.02 -11.38 -25.67
C GLN A 31 12.50 -11.64 -24.23
N ILE A 32 13.31 -12.68 -24.04
CA ILE A 32 13.96 -12.95 -22.76
C ILE A 32 15.11 -11.94 -22.57
N HIS A 33 15.07 -11.20 -21.47
CA HIS A 33 16.13 -10.25 -21.10
C HIS A 33 17.07 -10.84 -20.06
N TYR A 34 16.51 -11.52 -19.05
CA TYR A 34 17.30 -12.09 -17.97
C TYR A 34 16.93 -13.53 -17.73
N ARG A 35 17.92 -14.31 -17.31
CA ARG A 35 17.74 -15.69 -16.88
C ARG A 35 18.26 -15.84 -15.46
N LYS A 36 17.40 -16.34 -14.59
CA LYS A 36 17.74 -16.73 -13.22
C LYS A 36 17.96 -18.24 -13.18
N GLN A 37 19.06 -18.66 -12.59
CA GLN A 37 19.38 -20.07 -12.36
C GLN A 37 19.70 -20.29 -10.88
N ARG A 38 18.96 -21.18 -10.24
CA ARG A 38 19.26 -21.62 -8.88
C ARG A 38 20.35 -22.69 -8.93
N VAL A 39 21.42 -22.50 -8.16
CA VAL A 39 22.52 -23.47 -8.07
C VAL A 39 22.24 -24.44 -6.93
N PRO A 40 22.10 -25.75 -7.19
CA PRO A 40 21.94 -26.74 -6.13
C PRO A 40 23.19 -26.79 -5.25
N GLY A 41 23.01 -26.76 -3.94
CA GLY A 41 24.14 -26.78 -3.01
C GLY A 41 23.74 -26.74 -1.53
N PRO A 42 24.72 -26.90 -0.62
CA PRO A 42 24.49 -26.84 0.83
C PRO A 42 24.16 -25.43 1.31
N VAL A 43 24.56 -24.41 0.56
CA VAL A 43 24.32 -22.99 0.80
C VAL A 43 23.39 -22.48 -0.30
N TYR A 44 22.48 -21.57 0.02
CA TYR A 44 21.64 -20.96 -1.00
C TYR A 44 22.49 -20.10 -1.92
N LYS A 45 22.43 -20.43 -3.22
CA LYS A 45 23.08 -19.68 -4.29
C LYS A 45 22.14 -19.58 -5.49
N MET A 46 22.03 -18.37 -6.04
CA MET A 46 21.26 -18.08 -7.24
C MET A 46 22.09 -17.15 -8.12
N GLU A 47 22.05 -17.39 -9.43
CA GLU A 47 22.78 -16.62 -10.43
C GLU A 47 21.78 -15.98 -11.40
N VAL A 48 22.06 -14.74 -11.81
CA VAL A 48 21.27 -13.98 -12.77
C VAL A 48 22.18 -13.63 -13.95
N TYR A 49 21.72 -13.98 -15.14
CA TYR A 49 22.44 -13.79 -16.40
C TYR A 49 21.69 -12.83 -17.31
N ASP A 50 22.44 -12.07 -18.11
CA ASP A 50 21.90 -11.44 -19.32
C ASP A 50 21.67 -12.53 -20.35
N PHE A 51 20.45 -12.63 -20.87
CA PHE A 51 20.10 -13.72 -21.78
C PHE A 51 20.79 -13.57 -23.14
N MET A 52 21.00 -12.35 -23.62
CA MET A 52 21.59 -12.14 -24.95
C MET A 52 23.10 -12.39 -24.97
N SER A 53 23.83 -11.93 -23.96
CA SER A 53 25.29 -12.09 -23.90
C SER A 53 25.74 -13.31 -23.10
N GLU A 54 24.83 -14.00 -22.41
CA GLU A 54 25.11 -15.06 -21.44
C GLU A 54 26.06 -14.62 -20.30
N SER A 55 26.19 -13.30 -20.10
CA SER A 55 27.07 -12.75 -19.07
C SER A 55 26.43 -12.88 -17.70
N LEU A 56 27.20 -13.33 -16.71
CA LEU A 56 26.79 -13.34 -15.32
C LEU A 56 26.69 -11.90 -14.81
N LEU A 57 25.49 -11.51 -14.37
CA LEU A 57 25.20 -10.15 -13.90
C LEU A 57 25.28 -10.05 -12.38
N ALA A 58 24.68 -11.01 -11.68
CA ALA A 58 24.64 -11.01 -10.22
C ALA A 58 24.54 -12.41 -9.63
N ILE A 59 25.05 -12.56 -8.41
CA ILE A 59 24.97 -13.75 -7.58
C ILE A 59 24.29 -13.38 -6.26
N ALA A 60 23.22 -14.07 -5.91
CA ALA A 60 22.66 -14.01 -4.56
C ALA A 60 23.16 -15.21 -3.75
N SER A 61 23.65 -14.96 -2.54
CA SER A 61 24.10 -16.00 -1.63
C SER A 61 23.59 -15.79 -0.20
N ALA A 62 23.29 -16.88 0.49
CA ALA A 62 22.90 -16.90 1.91
C ALA A 62 22.99 -18.32 2.49
N PRO A 63 23.03 -18.49 3.82
CA PRO A 63 23.00 -19.83 4.44
C PRO A 63 21.79 -20.68 4.00
N SER A 64 20.63 -20.04 3.78
CA SER A 64 19.42 -20.66 3.23
C SER A 64 18.61 -19.65 2.40
N ALA A 65 17.70 -20.14 1.56
CA ALA A 65 16.80 -19.28 0.78
C ALA A 65 15.88 -18.42 1.68
N THR A 66 15.62 -18.88 2.91
CA THR A 66 14.76 -18.23 3.92
C THR A 66 15.56 -17.37 4.91
N SER A 67 16.86 -17.21 4.72
CA SER A 67 17.73 -16.42 5.60
C SER A 67 17.31 -14.96 5.60
N LYS A 68 17.21 -14.34 6.79
CA LYS A 68 16.82 -12.93 6.99
C LYS A 68 17.85 -11.92 6.47
N VAL A 69 19.04 -12.36 6.10
CA VAL A 69 20.07 -11.55 5.47
C VAL A 69 20.60 -12.33 4.28
N LYS A 70 20.73 -11.65 3.13
CA LYS A 70 21.25 -12.20 1.89
C LYS A 70 22.26 -11.22 1.30
N THR A 71 23.28 -11.74 0.65
CA THR A 71 24.28 -10.94 -0.07
C THR A 71 24.02 -11.04 -1.56
N LEU A 72 23.85 -9.89 -2.22
CA LEU A 72 23.71 -9.78 -3.66
C LEU A 72 25.01 -9.20 -4.21
N GLU A 73 25.77 -9.98 -4.96
CA GLU A 73 27.04 -9.57 -5.56
C GLU A 73 26.84 -9.36 -7.06
N LEU A 74 26.94 -8.12 -7.54
CA LEU A 74 27.02 -7.81 -8.96
C LEU A 74 28.41 -8.19 -9.48
N CYS A 75 28.51 -8.59 -10.75
CA CYS A 75 29.77 -9.08 -11.31
C CYS A 75 30.43 -8.10 -12.30
N ASN A 76 29.75 -7.03 -12.72
CA ASN A 76 30.31 -6.03 -13.63
C ASN A 76 29.63 -4.65 -13.47
N PRO A 77 30.16 -3.74 -12.63
CA PRO A 77 31.32 -3.91 -11.74
C PRO A 77 31.03 -4.80 -10.53
N THR A 78 32.09 -5.30 -9.88
CA THR A 78 31.94 -6.13 -8.67
C THR A 78 31.50 -5.30 -7.47
N ILE A 79 30.23 -5.41 -7.08
CA ILE A 79 29.64 -4.67 -5.96
C ILE A 79 28.79 -5.62 -5.13
N ALA A 80 29.04 -5.66 -3.82
CA ALA A 80 28.22 -6.43 -2.87
C ALA A 80 27.17 -5.53 -2.20
N VAL A 81 25.92 -5.96 -2.26
CA VAL A 81 24.75 -5.31 -1.66
C VAL A 81 24.16 -6.24 -0.60
N GLU A 82 23.98 -5.72 0.61
CA GLU A 82 23.31 -6.46 1.68
C GLU A 82 21.80 -6.24 1.58
N LEU A 83 21.07 -7.35 1.47
CA LEU A 83 19.61 -7.38 1.51
C LEU A 83 19.17 -7.92 2.87
N LYS A 84 18.50 -7.08 3.66
CA LYS A 84 18.16 -7.36 5.05
C LYS A 84 16.66 -7.35 5.28
N TYR A 85 16.15 -8.37 5.95
CA TYR A 85 14.78 -8.41 6.43
C TYR A 85 14.65 -7.47 7.62
N THR A 86 13.84 -6.42 7.46
CA THR A 86 13.56 -5.41 8.49
C THR A 86 12.14 -5.51 9.04
N GLY A 87 11.35 -6.46 8.54
CA GLY A 87 10.00 -6.72 9.03
C GLY A 87 10.01 -7.46 10.37
N THR A 88 8.92 -7.33 11.10
CA THR A 88 8.62 -8.09 12.32
C THR A 88 7.63 -9.20 11.98
N LEU A 89 6.49 -8.85 11.37
CA LEU A 89 5.55 -9.80 10.74
C LEU A 89 5.17 -9.45 9.31
N THR A 90 5.46 -8.22 8.89
CA THR A 90 5.21 -7.76 7.53
C THR A 90 6.36 -8.16 6.59
N PHE A 91 6.04 -8.35 5.31
CA PHE A 91 7.06 -8.55 4.28
C PHE A 91 7.78 -7.22 4.04
N LYS A 92 8.93 -7.06 4.69
CA LYS A 92 9.72 -5.83 4.64
C LYS A 92 11.20 -6.14 4.53
N TRP A 93 11.81 -5.75 3.42
CA TRP A 93 13.23 -5.93 3.15
C TRP A 93 13.87 -4.61 2.75
N SER A 94 15.04 -4.31 3.27
CA SER A 94 15.79 -3.11 2.88
C SER A 94 17.15 -3.46 2.30
N PHE A 95 17.62 -2.59 1.42
CA PHE A 95 18.98 -2.61 0.89
C PHE A 95 19.43 -1.18 0.60
N LYS A 96 20.73 -0.98 0.45
CA LYS A 96 21.31 0.31 0.05
C LYS A 96 21.96 0.18 -1.31
N TRP A 97 21.78 1.19 -2.14
CA TRP A 97 22.43 1.30 -3.43
C TRP A 97 22.93 2.73 -3.61
N GLU A 98 24.24 2.88 -3.79
CA GLU A 98 24.90 4.19 -3.75
C GLU A 98 24.53 4.94 -2.44
N ASP A 99 24.14 6.21 -2.53
CA ASP A 99 23.72 7.04 -1.39
C ASP A 99 22.22 6.92 -1.06
N HIS A 100 21.52 5.93 -1.63
CA HIS A 100 20.08 5.77 -1.51
C HIS A 100 19.69 4.50 -0.75
N GLU A 101 18.64 4.61 0.07
CA GLU A 101 18.04 3.48 0.78
C GLU A 101 16.77 3.03 0.05
N PHE A 102 16.65 1.72 -0.14
CA PHE A 102 15.51 1.10 -0.81
C PHE A 102 14.82 0.11 0.13
N GLU A 103 13.51 -0.02 -0.04
CA GLU A 103 12.67 -0.84 0.82
C GLU A 103 11.59 -1.55 0.01
N TRP A 104 11.65 -2.87 -0.01
CA TRP A 104 10.57 -3.73 -0.49
C TRP A 104 9.50 -3.87 0.59
N LYS A 105 8.26 -3.51 0.24
CA LYS A 105 7.03 -3.76 0.98
C LYS A 105 6.11 -4.62 0.11
N ARG A 106 6.10 -5.93 0.39
CA ARG A 106 5.42 -6.96 -0.43
C ARG A 106 5.67 -6.77 -1.94
N GLU A 107 4.65 -6.30 -2.65
CA GLU A 107 4.63 -6.17 -4.12
C GLU A 107 5.29 -4.88 -4.61
N GLU A 108 5.71 -4.00 -3.71
CA GLU A 108 6.16 -2.64 -4.03
C GLU A 108 7.58 -2.41 -3.52
N CYS A 109 8.43 -1.81 -4.36
CA CYS A 109 9.77 -1.35 -3.97
C CYS A 109 9.77 0.17 -3.90
N TYR A 110 10.24 0.72 -2.78
CA TYR A 110 10.28 2.14 -2.50
C TYR A 110 11.73 2.62 -2.38
N LEU A 111 12.02 3.79 -2.94
CA LEU A 111 13.18 4.60 -2.57
C LEU A 111 12.81 5.45 -1.35
N ILE A 112 13.50 5.22 -0.24
CA ILE A 112 13.28 5.92 1.02
C ILE A 112 14.08 7.22 1.02
N ARG A 113 13.36 8.34 1.13
CA ARG A 113 13.92 9.67 1.36
C ARG A 113 13.49 10.11 2.76
N LYS A 114 14.33 10.84 3.48
CA LYS A 114 13.92 11.54 4.71
C LYS A 114 14.42 12.97 4.60
N PRO A 115 13.59 14.00 4.84
CA PRO A 115 12.23 13.94 5.38
C PRO A 115 11.11 13.71 4.34
N ASP A 116 11.45 13.65 3.05
CA ASP A 116 10.44 13.52 1.97
C ASP A 116 9.71 12.16 2.00
N PRO A 117 8.49 12.06 1.45
CA PRO A 117 7.80 10.77 1.34
C PRO A 117 8.59 9.73 0.49
N PRO A 118 8.45 8.42 0.79
CA PRO A 118 8.99 7.36 -0.05
C PRO A 118 8.45 7.40 -1.48
N VAL A 119 9.29 7.05 -2.45
CA VAL A 119 8.93 7.06 -3.88
C VAL A 119 8.90 5.64 -4.41
N LEU A 120 7.77 5.22 -4.99
CA LEU A 120 7.62 3.89 -5.59
C LEU A 120 8.52 3.76 -6.83
N VAL A 121 9.40 2.76 -6.87
CA VAL A 121 10.37 2.55 -7.97
C VAL A 121 10.19 1.24 -8.70
N ALA A 122 9.56 0.24 -8.08
CA ALA A 122 9.13 -0.96 -8.76
C ALA A 122 7.81 -1.47 -8.19
N ILE A 123 6.99 -2.08 -9.03
CA ILE A 123 5.76 -2.76 -8.62
C ILE A 123 5.72 -4.13 -9.26
N THR A 124 5.24 -5.11 -8.51
CA THR A 124 5.00 -6.45 -8.99
C THR A 124 3.50 -6.73 -8.96
N LYS A 125 3.06 -7.71 -9.74
CA LYS A 125 1.67 -8.18 -9.69
C LYS A 125 1.66 -9.62 -9.23
N GLU A 126 0.99 -9.87 -8.11
CA GLU A 126 0.66 -11.22 -7.69
C GLU A 126 -0.70 -11.62 -8.27
N PRO A 127 -0.80 -12.69 -9.09
CA PRO A 127 -2.09 -13.18 -9.54
C PRO A 127 -2.84 -13.82 -8.36
N ALA A 128 -4.14 -13.56 -8.27
CA ALA A 128 -4.98 -14.06 -7.19
C ALA A 128 -4.78 -15.58 -6.98
N GLY A 129 -4.41 -15.96 -5.76
CA GLY A 129 -4.15 -17.35 -5.37
C GLY A 129 -2.73 -17.87 -5.63
N ARG A 130 -1.75 -17.03 -6.00
CA ARG A 130 -0.33 -17.42 -6.06
C ARG A 130 0.55 -16.44 -5.28
N LEU A 131 1.45 -17.00 -4.47
CA LEU A 131 2.43 -16.27 -3.64
C LEU A 131 3.70 -15.86 -4.41
N LYS A 132 3.63 -15.84 -5.75
CA LYS A 132 4.74 -15.45 -6.62
C LYS A 132 4.25 -14.40 -7.58
N SER A 133 5.00 -13.32 -7.68
CA SER A 133 4.74 -12.27 -8.64
C SER A 133 4.87 -12.84 -10.06
N SER A 134 3.86 -12.60 -10.90
CA SER A 134 3.86 -13.01 -12.31
C SER A 134 4.54 -11.99 -13.21
N SER A 135 4.58 -10.73 -12.79
CA SER A 135 5.26 -9.66 -13.51
C SER A 135 5.89 -8.66 -12.55
N VAL A 136 6.99 -8.06 -12.98
CA VAL A 136 7.65 -6.93 -12.34
C VAL A 136 7.75 -5.78 -13.32
N GLN A 137 7.49 -4.58 -12.82
CA GLN A 137 7.53 -3.35 -13.58
C GLN A 137 8.42 -2.35 -12.85
N VAL A 138 9.49 -1.93 -13.51
CA VAL A 138 10.40 -0.91 -12.99
C VAL A 138 9.92 0.45 -13.46
N LEU A 139 9.75 1.39 -12.53
CA LEU A 139 9.20 2.71 -12.77
C LEU A 139 10.33 3.70 -13.07
N ASP A 140 10.97 3.54 -14.23
CA ASP A 140 12.14 4.34 -14.65
C ASP A 140 11.88 5.85 -14.58
N TYR A 141 10.65 6.27 -14.86
CA TYR A 141 10.27 7.69 -14.76
C TYR A 141 10.45 8.28 -13.35
N ASN A 142 10.30 7.46 -12.31
CA ASN A 142 10.57 7.87 -10.93
C ASN A 142 12.07 7.85 -10.67
N LEU A 143 12.78 6.80 -11.09
CA LEU A 143 14.24 6.69 -10.92
C LEU A 143 15.01 7.82 -11.62
N ASN A 144 14.54 8.29 -12.77
CA ASN A 144 15.17 9.37 -13.54
C ASN A 144 15.21 10.73 -12.82
N ARG A 145 14.49 10.88 -11.71
CA ARG A 145 14.43 12.10 -10.89
C ARG A 145 15.49 12.14 -9.80
N PHE A 146 16.31 11.11 -9.71
CA PHE A 146 17.31 10.91 -8.67
C PHE A 146 18.70 10.76 -9.26
N ASP A 147 19.68 11.16 -8.47
CA ASP A 147 21.10 11.10 -8.83
C ASP A 147 21.64 9.68 -8.60
N ILE A 148 21.06 8.72 -9.33
CA ILE A 148 21.51 7.32 -9.37
C ILE A 148 22.41 7.19 -10.59
N ASN A 149 23.70 6.92 -10.35
CA ASN A 149 24.71 6.86 -11.40
C ASN A 149 24.60 5.55 -12.18
N ASP A 150 24.56 4.42 -11.48
CA ASP A 150 24.41 3.09 -12.06
C ASP A 150 22.96 2.58 -11.94
N ARG A 151 22.11 3.07 -12.85
CA ARG A 151 20.71 2.64 -12.93
C ARG A 151 20.57 1.18 -13.36
N LYS A 152 21.53 0.68 -14.14
CA LYS A 152 21.47 -0.70 -14.64
C LYS A 152 21.82 -1.68 -13.53
N GLY A 153 22.84 -1.37 -12.74
CA GLY A 153 23.15 -2.11 -11.51
C GLY A 153 21.96 -2.11 -10.55
N LEU A 154 21.30 -0.96 -10.34
CA LEU A 154 20.09 -0.89 -9.52
C LEU A 154 18.96 -1.80 -10.05
N GLU A 155 18.70 -1.78 -11.36
CA GLU A 155 17.70 -2.67 -11.98
C GLU A 155 18.02 -4.13 -11.67
N ILE A 156 19.28 -4.55 -11.85
CA ILE A 156 19.74 -5.91 -11.57
C ILE A 156 19.55 -6.25 -10.09
N VAL A 157 19.84 -5.32 -9.16
CA VAL A 157 19.63 -5.51 -7.72
C VAL A 157 18.15 -5.71 -7.38
N ILE A 158 17.27 -4.85 -7.92
CA ILE A 158 15.82 -4.94 -7.71
C ILE A 158 15.30 -6.29 -8.19
N LEU A 159 15.68 -6.71 -9.40
CA LEU A 159 15.26 -7.99 -9.98
C LEU A 159 15.82 -9.18 -9.20
N THR A 160 17.10 -9.13 -8.84
CA THR A 160 17.76 -10.20 -8.07
C THR A 160 17.10 -10.35 -6.70
N ALA A 161 16.85 -9.24 -5.98
CA ALA A 161 16.15 -9.25 -4.71
C ALA A 161 14.78 -9.93 -4.83
N LEU A 162 13.96 -9.52 -5.80
CA LEU A 162 12.66 -10.11 -6.09
C LEU A 162 12.73 -11.63 -6.31
N LEU A 163 13.68 -12.08 -7.13
CA LEU A 163 13.87 -13.49 -7.43
C LEU A 163 14.29 -14.29 -6.19
N THR A 164 15.05 -13.70 -5.26
CA THR A 164 15.35 -14.36 -3.98
C THR A 164 14.12 -14.53 -3.10
N PHE A 165 13.12 -13.65 -3.22
CA PHE A 165 11.86 -13.76 -2.49
C PHE A 165 11.01 -14.91 -3.02
N HIS A 166 11.00 -15.11 -4.34
CA HIS A 166 10.35 -16.27 -4.95
C HIS A 166 10.93 -17.60 -4.44
N ASP A 167 12.27 -17.67 -4.33
CA ASP A 167 12.94 -18.86 -3.78
C ASP A 167 12.63 -19.09 -2.30
N ALA A 168 12.53 -18.02 -1.50
CA ALA A 168 12.13 -18.13 -0.11
C ALA A 168 10.70 -18.68 0.01
N ASN A 169 9.76 -18.15 -0.79
CA ASN A 169 8.37 -18.59 -0.80
C ASN A 169 8.26 -20.06 -1.25
N ASP A 170 9.03 -20.51 -2.25
CA ASP A 170 9.04 -21.91 -2.66
C ASP A 170 9.40 -22.89 -1.53
N VAL A 171 10.35 -22.50 -0.68
CA VAL A 171 10.72 -23.32 0.47
C VAL A 171 9.61 -23.38 1.53
N HIS A 172 8.81 -22.31 1.65
CA HIS A 172 7.69 -22.27 2.58
C HIS A 172 6.44 -23.02 2.08
N HIS A 173 6.22 -23.08 0.77
CA HIS A 173 4.97 -23.59 0.18
C HIS A 173 5.09 -24.92 -0.54
N THR A 174 6.29 -25.51 -0.63
CA THR A 174 6.42 -26.89 -1.10
C THR A 174 5.90 -27.84 -0.01
N PRO A 175 4.81 -28.60 -0.25
CA PRO A 175 4.36 -29.58 0.71
C PRO A 175 5.51 -30.56 0.92
N LYS A 176 5.94 -30.69 2.18
CA LYS A 176 7.05 -31.54 2.61
C LYS A 176 6.69 -32.99 2.29
N SER A 177 6.93 -33.42 1.06
CA SER A 177 6.74 -34.80 0.67
C SER A 177 7.71 -35.65 1.48
N SER A 178 7.17 -36.72 2.04
CA SER A 178 7.86 -37.72 2.86
C SER A 178 9.22 -38.11 2.25
N PRO A 179 10.29 -38.30 3.05
CA PRO A 179 11.61 -38.56 2.51
C PRO A 179 11.64 -39.95 1.84
N ALA A 180 11.75 -39.97 0.51
CA ALA A 180 12.12 -41.16 -0.24
C ALA A 180 13.66 -41.25 -0.33
N PRO A 181 14.23 -42.47 -0.38
CA PRO A 181 15.59 -42.76 0.06
C PRO A 181 16.64 -42.24 -0.91
N THR A 182 17.66 -41.60 -0.36
CA THR A 182 18.86 -41.15 -1.07
C THR A 182 19.62 -42.36 -1.63
N SER A 183 19.64 -42.50 -2.96
CA SER A 183 20.61 -43.32 -3.68
C SER A 183 21.98 -42.65 -3.58
N THR A 184 22.91 -43.29 -2.89
CA THR A 184 24.31 -42.88 -2.76
C THR A 184 25.12 -43.42 -3.93
N PRO A 185 25.98 -42.63 -4.61
CA PRO A 185 27.01 -43.17 -5.48
C PRO A 185 28.16 -43.73 -4.64
N SER A 186 28.61 -44.91 -5.05
CA SER A 186 29.69 -45.69 -4.47
C SER A 186 31.04 -44.99 -4.62
N ALA A 187 31.76 -44.80 -3.51
CA ALA A 187 33.20 -44.54 -3.51
C ALA A 187 33.83 -45.26 -2.32
N SER A 188 34.83 -46.08 -2.63
CA SER A 188 35.45 -47.08 -1.78
C SER A 188 36.46 -46.47 -0.81
N ALA A 189 36.34 -46.74 0.49
CA ALA A 189 37.44 -46.73 1.46
C ALA A 189 37.04 -47.51 2.75
N PRO A 190 37.98 -48.18 3.45
CA PRO A 190 37.65 -49.20 4.45
C PRO A 190 37.39 -48.65 5.86
N ILE A 191 36.22 -49.04 6.39
CA ILE A 191 35.86 -49.44 7.76
C ILE A 191 36.82 -49.00 8.90
N ILE A 192 36.38 -48.01 9.67
CA ILE A 192 36.59 -47.95 11.13
C ILE A 192 35.20 -47.80 11.77
N LEU A 193 34.81 -48.77 12.60
CA LEU A 193 33.53 -48.85 13.29
C LEU A 193 33.51 -47.86 14.46
N GLU A 194 32.90 -46.70 14.24
CA GLU A 194 32.43 -45.82 15.33
C GLU A 194 30.90 -45.74 15.22
N PRO A 195 30.13 -45.98 16.31
CA PRO A 195 28.67 -45.92 16.26
C PRO A 195 28.22 -44.50 15.87
N PRO A 196 27.27 -44.36 14.93
CA PRO A 196 26.86 -43.05 14.41
C PRO A 196 26.31 -42.19 15.56
N PRO A 197 26.71 -40.90 15.64
CA PRO A 197 26.14 -39.98 16.61
C PRO A 197 24.64 -39.88 16.39
N SER A 198 23.87 -39.94 17.48
CA SER A 198 22.42 -39.79 17.44
C SER A 198 22.04 -38.52 16.67
N PRO A 199 21.11 -38.60 15.69
CA PRO A 199 20.72 -37.44 14.91
C PRO A 199 20.26 -36.30 15.84
N PRO A 200 20.58 -35.03 15.52
CA PRO A 200 20.19 -33.91 16.36
C PRO A 200 18.67 -33.93 16.57
N PRO A 201 18.20 -33.67 17.81
CA PRO A 201 16.78 -33.68 18.11
C PRO A 201 16.04 -32.73 17.16
N ARG A 202 14.96 -33.24 16.56
CA ARG A 202 14.08 -32.48 15.66
C ARG A 202 13.70 -31.16 16.36
N PRO A 203 13.84 -29.99 15.71
CA PRO A 203 13.47 -28.72 16.32
C PRO A 203 12.02 -28.80 16.80
N GLU A 204 11.81 -28.37 18.04
CA GLU A 204 10.49 -28.41 18.68
C GLU A 204 9.45 -27.71 17.78
N PRO A 205 8.22 -28.22 17.69
CA PRO A 205 7.15 -27.55 16.97
C PRO A 205 7.07 -26.10 17.43
N LYS A 206 6.99 -25.14 16.50
CA LYS A 206 6.76 -23.74 16.85
C LYS A 206 5.44 -23.65 17.62
N ILE A 207 5.45 -23.06 18.81
CA ILE A 207 4.28 -22.92 19.69
C ILE A 207 3.90 -21.44 19.78
N GLY A 208 2.60 -21.16 19.99
CA GLY A 208 2.10 -19.82 20.28
C GLY A 208 1.97 -18.93 19.04
N VAL A 209 2.37 -17.67 19.15
CA VAL A 209 2.24 -16.64 18.09
C VAL A 209 2.96 -17.05 16.79
N ASP A 210 4.12 -17.70 16.89
CA ASP A 210 4.88 -18.16 15.72
C ASP A 210 4.14 -19.25 14.93
N ARG A 211 3.32 -20.06 15.63
CA ARG A 211 2.47 -21.07 15.01
C ARG A 211 1.31 -20.41 14.27
N ILE A 212 0.68 -19.41 14.87
CA ILE A 212 -0.37 -18.61 14.21
C ILE A 212 0.19 -17.93 12.97
N ALA A 213 1.38 -17.33 13.06
CA ALA A 213 2.04 -16.69 11.93
C ALA A 213 2.28 -17.68 10.78
N GLU A 214 2.71 -18.91 11.07
CA GLU A 214 2.85 -19.97 10.08
C GLU A 214 1.51 -20.36 9.43
N LEU A 215 0.45 -20.55 10.22
CA LEU A 215 -0.89 -20.87 9.73
C LEU A 215 -1.44 -19.77 8.81
N GLN A 216 -1.27 -18.51 9.18
CA GLN A 216 -1.71 -17.38 8.35
C GLN A 216 -0.82 -17.19 7.12
N ALA A 217 0.49 -17.43 7.21
CA ALA A 217 1.41 -17.34 6.08
C ALA A 217 1.05 -18.33 4.96
N ILE A 218 0.53 -19.52 5.30
CA ILE A 218 0.05 -20.50 4.32
C ILE A 218 -1.14 -19.95 3.50
N ARG A 219 -2.00 -19.14 4.13
CA ARG A 219 -3.20 -18.58 3.48
C ARG A 219 -2.86 -17.40 2.55
N GLY A 220 -1.80 -16.65 2.86
CA GLY A 220 -1.34 -15.52 2.03
C GLY A 220 -2.28 -14.31 2.04
N GLU A 221 -3.26 -14.28 2.94
CA GLU A 221 -4.17 -13.15 3.12
C GLU A 221 -3.53 -12.17 4.10
N PHE A 222 -3.40 -10.90 3.69
CA PHE A 222 -2.67 -9.90 4.47
C PHE A 222 -3.61 -8.94 5.17
N ASN A 223 -3.25 -8.56 6.41
CA ASN A 223 -4.14 -7.83 7.32
C ASN A 223 -5.47 -8.56 7.57
N GLU A 224 -5.54 -9.84 7.22
CA GLU A 224 -6.67 -10.72 7.44
C GLU A 224 -6.18 -11.93 8.22
N VAL A 225 -6.90 -12.26 9.29
CA VAL A 225 -6.55 -13.33 10.22
C VAL A 225 -7.74 -14.26 10.30
N THR A 226 -7.58 -15.46 9.75
CA THR A 226 -8.59 -16.50 9.86
C THR A 226 -8.40 -17.26 11.17
N VAL A 227 -9.38 -17.17 12.07
CA VAL A 227 -9.39 -17.88 13.34
C VAL A 227 -9.88 -19.30 13.12
N GLU A 228 -9.03 -20.26 13.46
CA GLU A 228 -9.28 -21.69 13.37
C GLU A 228 -9.40 -22.30 14.76
N ASN A 229 -9.72 -23.60 14.82
CA ASN A 229 -9.71 -24.34 16.08
C ASN A 229 -8.30 -24.39 16.72
N GLU A 230 -7.24 -24.47 15.91
CA GLU A 230 -5.85 -24.50 16.38
C GLU A 230 -5.42 -23.16 17.00
N GLY A 231 -4.60 -23.19 18.06
CA GLY A 231 -4.03 -22.01 18.71
C GLY A 231 -4.94 -21.32 19.75
N SER A 232 -4.35 -20.58 20.69
CA SER A 232 -5.13 -19.93 21.76
C SER A 232 -5.63 -18.54 21.36
N VAL A 233 -6.67 -18.05 22.04
CA VAL A 233 -7.18 -16.67 21.85
C VAL A 233 -6.07 -15.64 22.10
N ALA A 234 -5.21 -15.86 23.10
CA ALA A 234 -4.12 -14.97 23.43
C ALA A 234 -3.08 -14.89 22.30
N ASP A 235 -2.76 -16.02 21.67
CA ASP A 235 -1.80 -16.06 20.57
C ASP A 235 -2.32 -15.31 19.34
N TYR A 236 -3.58 -15.54 18.96
CA TYR A 236 -4.23 -14.79 17.90
C TYR A 236 -4.31 -13.31 18.20
N ALA A 237 -4.64 -12.94 19.45
CA ALA A 237 -4.74 -11.55 19.85
C ALA A 237 -3.38 -10.84 19.78
N GLN A 238 -2.32 -11.50 20.25
CA GLN A 238 -0.96 -10.97 20.17
C GLN A 238 -0.51 -10.85 18.71
N TYR A 239 -0.83 -11.83 17.86
CA TYR A 239 -0.54 -11.78 16.42
C TYR A 239 -1.23 -10.58 15.74
N CYS A 240 -2.54 -10.42 15.93
CA CYS A 240 -3.32 -9.29 15.42
C CYS A 240 -2.83 -7.94 15.95
N TRP A 241 -2.42 -7.88 17.22
CA TRP A 241 -1.84 -6.68 17.82
C TRP A 241 -0.52 -6.30 17.15
N ASN A 242 0.37 -7.27 16.93
CA ASN A 242 1.64 -7.01 16.28
C ASN A 242 1.44 -6.52 14.82
N ILE A 243 0.45 -7.05 14.08
CA ILE A 243 0.06 -6.50 12.76
C ILE A 243 -0.31 -5.03 12.88
N LEU A 244 -1.13 -4.67 13.88
CA LEU A 244 -1.52 -3.29 14.13
C LEU A 244 -0.35 -2.40 14.58
N GLN A 245 0.81 -2.92 15.00
CA GLN A 245 1.99 -2.10 15.29
C GLN A 245 2.76 -1.72 14.02
N ASP A 246 2.86 -2.63 13.05
CA ASP A 246 3.67 -2.52 11.83
C ASP A 246 3.02 -1.62 10.75
N ASP A 247 2.66 -0.38 11.10
CA ASP A 247 2.00 0.63 10.23
C ASP A 247 0.65 0.23 9.60
N ALA A 248 0.16 -1.00 9.81
CA ALA A 248 -1.17 -1.39 9.33
C ALA A 248 -2.24 -0.49 9.96
N LEU A 249 -3.13 0.02 9.12
CA LEU A 249 -4.23 0.88 9.55
C LEU A 249 -5.39 0.06 10.12
N PHE A 250 -5.56 -1.18 9.67
CA PHE A 250 -6.62 -2.09 10.12
C PHE A 250 -6.16 -3.55 10.06
N VAL A 251 -6.89 -4.40 10.79
CA VAL A 251 -6.82 -5.87 10.72
C VAL A 251 -8.23 -6.43 10.67
N THR A 252 -8.43 -7.47 9.87
CA THR A 252 -9.70 -8.17 9.69
C THR A 252 -9.60 -9.55 10.32
N ILE A 253 -10.48 -9.88 11.25
CA ILE A 253 -10.49 -11.17 11.94
C ILE A 253 -11.73 -11.93 11.45
N LYS A 254 -11.53 -13.08 10.82
CA LYS A 254 -12.61 -13.89 10.24
C LYS A 254 -12.70 -15.26 10.89
N SER A 255 -13.90 -15.79 10.98
CA SER A 255 -14.12 -17.18 11.40
C SER A 255 -13.85 -18.15 10.24
N HIS A 256 -13.11 -19.23 10.48
CA HIS A 256 -12.96 -20.29 9.48
C HIS A 256 -14.26 -21.08 9.29
N THR A 257 -14.93 -21.44 10.39
CA THR A 257 -16.21 -22.14 10.42
C THR A 257 -17.16 -21.51 11.44
N GLN A 258 -18.42 -21.96 11.46
CA GLN A 258 -19.44 -21.50 12.38
C GLN A 258 -19.07 -21.73 13.87
N LEU A 259 -18.22 -22.73 14.15
CA LEU A 259 -17.82 -23.05 15.54
C LEU A 259 -16.84 -22.03 16.11
N GLU A 260 -16.00 -21.41 15.27
CA GLU A 260 -15.02 -20.41 15.73
C GLU A 260 -15.58 -19.00 15.86
N VAL A 261 -16.86 -18.77 15.56
CA VAL A 261 -17.48 -17.43 15.65
C VAL A 261 -17.31 -16.81 17.04
N GLN A 262 -17.52 -17.59 18.10
CA GLN A 262 -17.32 -17.11 19.47
C GLN A 262 -15.85 -16.78 19.75
N LYS A 263 -14.92 -17.60 19.21
CA LYS A 263 -13.48 -17.41 19.35
C LYS A 263 -13.02 -16.11 18.67
N VAL A 264 -13.57 -15.79 17.50
CA VAL A 264 -13.30 -14.51 16.79
C VAL A 264 -13.66 -13.30 17.64
N VAL A 265 -14.81 -13.32 18.31
CA VAL A 265 -15.24 -12.23 19.20
C VAL A 265 -14.25 -12.08 20.36
N GLN A 266 -13.88 -13.20 21.01
CA GLN A 266 -12.91 -13.20 22.10
C GLN A 266 -11.54 -12.68 21.66
N VAL A 267 -11.07 -13.07 20.47
CA VAL A 267 -9.81 -12.58 19.91
C VAL A 267 -9.88 -11.06 19.72
N ALA A 268 -10.96 -10.55 19.13
CA ALA A 268 -11.12 -9.10 18.92
C ALA A 268 -11.12 -8.30 20.23
N GLU A 269 -11.77 -8.81 21.28
CA GLU A 269 -11.75 -8.20 22.62
C GLU A 269 -10.35 -8.25 23.25
N GLU A 270 -9.67 -9.39 23.16
CA GLU A 270 -8.31 -9.54 23.67
C GLU A 270 -7.30 -8.65 22.94
N VAL A 271 -7.43 -8.44 21.63
CA VAL A 271 -6.61 -7.46 20.89
C VAL A 271 -6.76 -6.06 21.48
N LYS A 272 -8.00 -5.63 21.76
CA LYS A 272 -8.25 -4.33 22.41
C LYS A 272 -7.65 -4.28 23.81
N ARG A 273 -7.74 -5.38 24.58
CA ARG A 273 -7.16 -5.47 25.92
C ARG A 273 -5.63 -5.36 25.89
N VAL A 274 -4.97 -6.06 24.97
CA VAL A 274 -3.52 -6.00 24.77
C VAL A 274 -3.09 -4.58 24.40
N ARG A 275 -3.82 -3.92 23.49
CA ARG A 275 -3.58 -2.52 23.12
C ARG A 275 -3.72 -1.56 24.30
N HIS A 276 -4.81 -1.67 25.05
CA HIS A 276 -5.05 -0.82 26.23
C HIS A 276 -3.96 -1.02 27.29
N LYS A 277 -3.51 -2.27 27.50
CA LYS A 277 -2.41 -2.59 28.41
C LYS A 277 -1.07 -1.98 27.94
N ALA A 278 -0.89 -1.76 26.64
CA ALA A 278 0.30 -1.12 26.08
C ALA A 278 0.30 0.43 26.20
N GLY A 279 -0.75 1.02 26.79
CA GLY A 279 -0.82 2.47 27.05
C GLY A 279 -1.23 3.31 25.85
N LEU A 280 -1.81 2.72 24.80
CA LEU A 280 -2.43 3.45 23.71
C LEU A 280 -3.90 3.70 24.06
N GLU A 281 -4.21 4.93 24.48
CA GLU A 281 -5.57 5.34 24.88
C GLU A 281 -6.54 5.52 23.71
N ASP A 282 -6.05 5.57 22.47
CA ASP A 282 -6.91 5.66 21.28
C ASP A 282 -7.64 4.33 21.03
N ASP A 283 -8.97 4.37 21.13
CA ASP A 283 -9.86 3.25 20.86
C ASP A 283 -9.80 2.80 19.38
N LEU A 284 -9.82 1.48 19.17
CA LEU A 284 -9.95 0.89 17.84
C LEU A 284 -11.40 0.99 17.36
N ASN A 285 -11.59 1.46 16.13
CA ASN A 285 -12.86 1.39 15.43
C ASN A 285 -13.17 -0.08 15.11
N GLN A 286 -14.32 -0.58 15.56
CA GLN A 286 -14.75 -1.95 15.33
C GLN A 286 -15.94 -1.97 14.36
N TYR A 287 -15.82 -2.73 13.28
CA TYR A 287 -16.89 -2.97 12.33
C TYR A 287 -17.17 -4.47 12.25
N VAL A 288 -18.43 -4.85 12.47
CA VAL A 288 -18.85 -6.25 12.46
C VAL A 288 -19.69 -6.49 11.22
N VAL A 289 -19.22 -7.42 10.38
CA VAL A 289 -19.89 -7.84 9.15
C VAL A 289 -20.28 -9.30 9.29
N TYR A 290 -21.55 -9.59 9.04
CA TYR A 290 -22.08 -10.95 8.96
C TYR A 290 -22.22 -11.32 7.48
N ASP A 291 -21.87 -12.56 7.08
CA ASP A 291 -22.38 -13.04 5.79
C ASP A 291 -23.89 -13.15 5.89
N SER A 292 -24.58 -12.31 5.12
CA SER A 292 -25.96 -12.61 4.81
C SER A 292 -25.96 -13.74 3.80
N GLU A 293 -26.38 -14.94 4.20
CA GLU A 293 -26.77 -15.98 3.24
C GLU A 293 -27.67 -15.33 2.18
N SER A 294 -27.33 -15.49 0.91
CA SER A 294 -28.07 -14.93 -0.22
C SER A 294 -29.57 -15.20 -0.02
N LYS A 295 -30.36 -14.14 0.20
CA LYS A 295 -31.80 -14.26 0.45
C LYS A 295 -32.43 -15.04 -0.70
N LYS A 296 -32.81 -16.29 -0.44
CA LYS A 296 -33.61 -17.12 -1.36
C LYS A 296 -34.98 -16.48 -1.53
N GLY A 297 -35.13 -15.72 -2.62
CA GLY A 297 -36.40 -15.34 -3.24
C GLY A 297 -37.40 -14.57 -2.37
N PRO A 298 -38.56 -14.19 -2.95
CA PRO A 298 -39.64 -13.56 -2.21
C PRO A 298 -40.19 -14.53 -1.16
N ARG A 299 -40.04 -14.21 0.12
CA ARG A 299 -40.71 -14.94 1.20
C ARG A 299 -42.22 -14.72 1.06
N ARG A 300 -42.96 -15.73 0.59
CA ARG A 300 -44.42 -15.78 0.76
C ARG A 300 -44.71 -15.89 2.26
N ILE A 301 -45.24 -14.82 2.84
CA ILE A 301 -45.77 -14.83 4.19
C ILE A 301 -47.12 -15.54 4.08
N ASN A 302 -47.19 -16.79 4.51
CA ASN A 302 -48.47 -17.47 4.69
C ASN A 302 -49.11 -16.90 5.96
N LEU A 303 -50.28 -16.29 5.81
CA LEU A 303 -50.99 -15.58 6.88
C LEU A 303 -51.90 -16.51 7.73
N ASP A 304 -51.99 -17.80 7.38
CA ASP A 304 -52.90 -18.78 7.98
C ASP A 304 -52.21 -19.82 8.89
N ASP A 305 -50.99 -19.56 9.33
CA ASP A 305 -50.25 -20.51 10.17
C ASP A 305 -50.76 -20.45 11.63
N GLU A 306 -51.81 -21.22 11.94
CA GLU A 306 -52.34 -21.43 13.30
C GLU A 306 -51.43 -22.31 14.18
N ASN A 307 -50.14 -21.95 14.30
CA ASN A 307 -49.26 -22.55 15.30
C ASN A 307 -48.95 -21.57 16.43
N LYS A 308 -49.91 -21.48 17.34
CA LYS A 308 -49.73 -21.06 18.73
C LYS A 308 -48.59 -21.87 19.36
N GLY A 309 -47.58 -21.18 19.91
CA GLY A 309 -46.63 -21.77 20.87
C GLY A 309 -45.23 -22.14 20.33
N LYS A 310 -44.58 -21.26 19.55
CA LYS A 310 -43.13 -21.42 19.32
C LYS A 310 -42.37 -21.07 20.60
N LYS A 311 -41.83 -22.08 21.28
CA LYS A 311 -40.74 -21.95 22.27
C LYS A 311 -39.67 -21.00 21.71
N PRO A 312 -38.96 -20.20 22.53
CA PRO A 312 -37.91 -19.33 22.04
C PRO A 312 -36.95 -20.15 21.18
N ALA A 313 -36.82 -19.78 19.91
CA ALA A 313 -35.93 -20.47 18.99
C ALA A 313 -34.53 -20.46 19.63
N ALA A 314 -33.94 -21.63 19.80
CA ALA A 314 -32.57 -21.75 20.27
C ALA A 314 -31.68 -20.86 19.40
N TYR A 315 -30.83 -20.04 20.02
CA TYR A 315 -29.95 -19.14 19.31
C TYR A 315 -29.10 -19.92 18.31
N VAL A 316 -29.24 -19.60 17.03
CA VAL A 316 -28.41 -20.17 15.96
C VAL A 316 -27.31 -19.14 15.68
N PRO A 317 -26.03 -19.47 15.97
CA PRO A 317 -24.93 -18.57 15.67
C PRO A 317 -24.83 -18.31 14.16
N PRO A 318 -24.37 -17.12 13.75
CA PRO A 318 -24.19 -16.81 12.34
C PRO A 318 -23.19 -17.79 11.70
N SER A 319 -23.38 -18.10 10.41
CA SER A 319 -22.56 -19.07 9.68
C SER A 319 -21.12 -18.61 9.48
N SER A 320 -20.89 -17.30 9.36
CA SER A 320 -19.57 -16.68 9.40
C SER A 320 -19.63 -15.30 10.07
N LEU A 321 -18.52 -14.89 10.67
CA LEU A 321 -18.34 -13.58 11.31
C LEU A 321 -17.03 -12.96 10.87
N CYS A 322 -17.08 -11.69 10.49
CA CYS A 322 -15.93 -10.88 10.13
C CYS A 322 -15.91 -9.61 10.99
N ILE A 323 -14.80 -9.40 11.73
CA ILE A 323 -14.60 -8.21 12.57
C ILE A 323 -13.41 -7.42 12.02
N HIS A 324 -13.63 -6.18 11.62
CA HIS A 324 -12.58 -5.25 11.24
C HIS A 324 -12.23 -4.38 12.44
N LEU A 325 -10.95 -4.35 12.82
CA LEU A 325 -10.40 -3.45 13.83
C LEU A 325 -9.49 -2.44 13.14
N SER A 326 -9.80 -1.15 13.24
CA SER A 326 -9.08 -0.09 12.52
C SER A 326 -8.68 1.08 13.43
N LYS A 327 -7.47 1.62 13.18
CA LYS A 327 -6.98 2.87 13.77
C LYS A 327 -7.70 4.10 13.23
N ILE A 328 -8.23 4.01 12.00
CA ILE A 328 -8.95 5.09 11.32
C ILE A 328 -10.42 4.72 11.10
N PRO A 329 -11.34 5.70 11.05
CA PRO A 329 -12.73 5.41 10.73
C PRO A 329 -12.85 4.89 9.29
N MET A 330 -13.63 3.81 9.10
CA MET A 330 -13.97 3.20 7.81
C MET A 330 -15.46 3.48 7.48
N PRO A 331 -15.79 4.63 6.89
CA PRO A 331 -17.17 5.04 6.62
C PRO A 331 -17.93 4.08 5.70
N GLU A 332 -17.24 3.37 4.82
CA GLU A 332 -17.79 2.37 3.91
C GLU A 332 -18.32 1.12 4.61
N LEU A 333 -17.81 0.81 5.80
CA LEU A 333 -18.28 -0.30 6.64
C LEU A 333 -19.33 0.16 7.66
N GLN A 334 -19.65 1.44 7.71
CA GLN A 334 -20.72 1.91 8.57
C GLN A 334 -22.06 1.40 8.04
N PRO A 335 -22.96 0.93 8.92
CA PRO A 335 -24.29 0.53 8.49
C PRO A 335 -24.96 1.72 7.82
N SER A 336 -25.28 1.57 6.52
CA SER A 336 -25.99 2.59 5.77
C SER A 336 -27.29 2.88 6.51
N LYS A 337 -27.44 4.12 7.02
CA LYS A 337 -28.72 4.58 7.54
C LYS A 337 -29.69 4.50 6.38
N ALA A 338 -30.54 3.48 6.38
CA ALA A 338 -31.68 3.40 5.50
C ALA A 338 -32.62 4.56 5.85
N ASN A 339 -32.29 5.75 5.33
CA ASN A 339 -33.25 6.82 5.20
C ASN A 339 -34.25 6.35 4.15
N SER A 340 -35.39 5.87 4.67
CA SER A 340 -36.66 5.88 3.98
C SER A 340 -36.87 7.25 3.33
N HIS A 341 -36.66 7.34 2.01
CA HIS A 341 -37.37 8.21 1.07
C HIS A 341 -36.84 7.94 -0.35
N THR A 342 -37.10 6.75 -0.88
CA THR A 342 -37.23 6.59 -2.33
C THR A 342 -38.59 7.15 -2.74
N VAL A 343 -38.67 8.47 -2.90
CA VAL A 343 -39.68 9.08 -3.77
C VAL A 343 -39.29 8.66 -5.19
N LYS A 344 -40.10 7.79 -5.79
CA LYS A 344 -40.05 7.49 -7.22
C LYS A 344 -40.21 8.81 -7.97
N GLU A 345 -39.14 9.29 -8.58
CA GLU A 345 -39.17 10.36 -9.56
C GLU A 345 -39.81 9.81 -10.85
N SER A 346 -41.14 9.79 -10.87
CA SER A 346 -41.91 9.64 -12.10
C SER A 346 -41.92 10.99 -12.80
N SER A 347 -41.25 11.05 -13.94
CA SER A 347 -41.27 12.16 -14.88
C SER A 347 -42.70 12.55 -15.29
N PRO A 348 -43.11 13.83 -15.20
CA PRO A 348 -44.44 14.23 -15.60
C PRO A 348 -44.48 14.52 -17.11
N LYS A 349 -45.30 13.75 -17.82
CA LYS A 349 -45.74 14.03 -19.20
C LYS A 349 -46.59 15.31 -19.22
N ILE A 350 -46.07 16.37 -19.82
CA ILE A 350 -46.80 17.60 -20.13
C ILE A 350 -47.85 17.29 -21.21
N LYS A 351 -49.14 17.29 -20.82
CA LYS A 351 -50.28 17.39 -21.74
C LYS A 351 -50.82 18.82 -21.73
N ARG A 352 -50.74 19.46 -22.90
CA ARG A 352 -51.44 20.71 -23.24
C ARG A 352 -52.95 20.49 -23.21
N LYS A 353 -53.70 21.41 -22.58
CA LYS A 353 -54.60 22.39 -23.25
C LYS A 353 -55.60 23.04 -22.29
N SER A 354 -55.81 24.33 -22.55
CA SER A 354 -57.09 25.05 -22.52
C SER A 354 -57.47 25.87 -21.28
N GLN A 355 -57.39 27.19 -21.50
CA GLN A 355 -58.43 28.22 -21.30
C GLN A 355 -58.48 29.07 -20.02
N ARG A 356 -58.32 30.38 -20.31
CA ARG A 356 -59.01 31.59 -19.78
C ARG A 356 -58.67 32.00 -18.33
N CYS A 357 -58.56 33.28 -17.96
CA CYS A 357 -58.64 34.62 -18.54
C CYS A 357 -58.35 35.56 -17.33
N TRP A 358 -57.53 36.61 -17.37
CA TRP A 358 -57.92 38.01 -17.60
C TRP A 358 -56.69 38.92 -17.42
N LEU A 359 -56.66 39.98 -18.25
CA LEU A 359 -56.03 41.33 -18.19
C LEU A 359 -55.05 41.66 -17.04
N ILE A 360 -53.98 42.43 -17.28
CA ILE A 360 -54.00 43.91 -17.41
C ILE A 360 -52.64 44.44 -17.95
N ILE A 361 -52.69 45.30 -19.00
CA ILE A 361 -51.94 46.56 -19.27
C ILE A 361 -50.40 46.53 -19.19
N ALA A 362 -49.55 47.01 -20.11
CA ALA A 362 -49.65 48.02 -21.18
C ALA A 362 -48.61 47.78 -22.29
N ASN A 363 -48.95 48.33 -23.46
CA ASN A 363 -48.17 48.49 -24.69
C ASN A 363 -46.85 49.26 -24.51
N ALA A 364 -45.83 48.90 -25.30
CA ALA A 364 -45.32 49.75 -26.39
C ALA A 364 -44.24 49.03 -27.23
N PHE A 365 -44.62 48.70 -28.46
CA PHE A 365 -43.79 48.62 -29.68
C PHE A 365 -42.90 49.90 -29.78
N THR A 366 -41.71 49.99 -30.40
CA THR A 366 -41.24 49.44 -31.69
C THR A 366 -39.82 49.93 -32.00
N LEU A 367 -39.04 49.06 -32.65
CA LEU A 367 -38.21 49.27 -33.87
C LEU A 367 -36.92 50.13 -33.88
N VAL A 368 -35.93 49.50 -34.54
CA VAL A 368 -35.00 50.01 -35.57
C VAL A 368 -33.60 50.49 -35.14
N SER A 369 -32.61 49.70 -35.57
CA SER A 369 -31.19 50.03 -35.78
C SER A 369 -30.98 50.70 -37.15
N PRO A 370 -29.74 50.94 -37.62
CA PRO A 370 -28.64 51.85 -37.22
C PRO A 370 -28.53 52.96 -38.33
N PRO A 371 -27.40 53.65 -38.73
CA PRO A 371 -25.96 53.46 -38.44
C PRO A 371 -25.06 54.74 -38.33
N SER A 372 -23.76 54.45 -38.21
CA SER A 372 -22.57 55.21 -38.67
C SER A 372 -22.10 56.49 -37.96
N SER A 373 -20.87 56.36 -37.43
CA SER A 373 -19.77 57.32 -37.18
C SER A 373 -19.43 58.24 -38.37
N PRO A 374 -18.49 59.22 -38.34
CA PRO A 374 -17.40 59.45 -37.36
C PRO A 374 -17.05 60.94 -37.02
N SER A 375 -15.99 61.08 -36.21
CA SER A 375 -14.91 62.09 -36.35
C SER A 375 -14.93 63.42 -35.56
N THR A 376 -13.82 63.56 -34.81
CA THR A 376 -12.92 64.73 -34.68
C THR A 376 -13.31 66.01 -33.94
N ALA A 377 -12.35 66.40 -33.08
CA ALA A 377 -11.82 67.76 -32.87
C ALA A 377 -12.73 68.76 -32.14
N ASN A 378 -12.25 69.78 -31.43
CA ASN A 378 -11.01 70.08 -30.72
C ASN A 378 -11.32 71.41 -29.99
N SER A 379 -10.62 71.67 -28.89
CA SER A 379 -10.29 73.02 -28.38
C SER A 379 -11.29 73.86 -27.55
N ARG A 380 -10.82 74.15 -26.31
CA ARG A 380 -10.59 75.48 -25.68
C ARG A 380 -11.82 76.39 -25.42
N SER A 381 -12.02 76.97 -24.24
CA SER A 381 -11.04 77.82 -23.53
C SER A 381 -11.52 78.30 -22.13
N LYS A 382 -10.54 78.81 -21.36
CA LYS A 382 -10.59 79.81 -20.24
C LYS A 382 -10.60 79.23 -18.81
N SER A 383 -9.87 79.77 -17.84
CA SER A 383 -8.77 80.75 -17.81
C SER A 383 -8.16 80.76 -16.39
N ASN A 384 -6.87 81.08 -16.34
CA ASN A 384 -6.17 81.88 -15.31
C ASN A 384 -6.04 81.45 -13.83
N ARG A 385 -4.73 81.32 -13.47
CA ARG A 385 -4.02 81.92 -12.30
C ARG A 385 -4.30 81.30 -10.91
N LEU A 386 -3.35 81.15 -9.98
CA LEU A 386 -1.88 81.33 -9.93
C LEU A 386 -1.39 80.61 -8.64
N SER A 387 -0.24 79.95 -8.71
CA SER A 387 0.78 79.75 -7.65
C SER A 387 0.41 79.09 -6.30
N LYS A 388 1.01 77.92 -5.99
CA LYS A 388 2.25 77.80 -5.18
C LYS A 388 2.66 76.34 -4.89
N HIS A 389 3.95 76.10 -5.14
CA HIS A 389 4.92 75.15 -4.56
C HIS A 389 4.65 73.65 -4.42
N ILE A 390 5.69 72.93 -4.89
CA ILE A 390 5.88 71.49 -5.12
C ILE A 390 6.68 70.87 -3.98
N SER A 391 6.32 69.66 -3.55
CA SER A 391 7.17 68.56 -3.00
C SER A 391 6.28 67.31 -2.73
N PRO A 392 6.79 66.06 -2.68
CA PRO A 392 6.70 65.11 -3.78
C PRO A 392 5.72 63.93 -3.56
N SER A 393 5.11 63.53 -4.68
CA SER A 393 4.65 62.19 -5.07
C SER A 393 4.29 61.16 -3.98
N ARG A 394 2.99 61.09 -3.68
CA ARG A 394 2.30 59.84 -3.34
C ARG A 394 2.11 59.05 -4.65
N THR A 395 2.70 57.87 -4.76
CA THR A 395 2.48 56.93 -5.87
C THR A 395 1.01 56.53 -5.96
N PRO A 396 0.39 56.54 -7.15
CA PRO A 396 -0.96 56.03 -7.32
C PRO A 396 -0.98 54.51 -7.17
N SER A 397 -1.91 54.02 -6.35
CA SER A 397 -2.23 52.59 -6.27
C SER A 397 -2.58 52.06 -7.67
N PRO A 398 -2.11 50.87 -8.08
CA PRO A 398 -2.46 50.30 -9.36
C PRO A 398 -3.97 50.01 -9.43
N PRO A 399 -4.58 50.10 -10.62
CA PRO A 399 -5.99 49.79 -10.79
C PRO A 399 -6.26 48.33 -10.42
N HIS A 400 -7.25 48.12 -9.57
CA HIS A 400 -7.71 46.80 -9.17
C HIS A 400 -8.33 46.07 -10.38
N VAL A 401 -7.60 45.12 -10.94
CA VAL A 401 -8.08 44.26 -12.04
C VAL A 401 -8.97 43.18 -11.46
N HIS A 402 -10.20 43.05 -11.97
CA HIS A 402 -11.11 41.98 -11.57
C HIS A 402 -10.64 40.62 -12.11
N SER A 403 -10.87 39.54 -11.35
CA SER A 403 -10.42 38.15 -11.58
C SER A 403 -10.82 37.50 -12.92
N HIS A 404 -11.52 38.22 -13.80
CA HIS A 404 -11.97 37.74 -15.10
C HIS A 404 -11.41 38.55 -16.28
N GLN A 405 -10.56 39.56 -16.06
CA GLN A 405 -9.89 40.27 -17.15
C GLN A 405 -8.61 39.55 -17.58
N VAL A 406 -8.60 39.08 -18.83
CA VAL A 406 -7.45 38.42 -19.46
C VAL A 406 -6.44 39.46 -19.93
N HIS A 407 -5.16 39.28 -19.61
CA HIS A 407 -4.11 40.24 -19.92
C HIS A 407 -3.82 40.31 -21.44
N PRO A 408 -3.58 41.51 -22.03
CA PRO A 408 -3.30 41.67 -23.47
C PRO A 408 -2.03 40.96 -23.98
N HIS A 409 -1.18 40.45 -23.09
CA HIS A 409 0.08 39.76 -23.41
C HIS A 409 0.12 38.31 -22.91
N GLN A 410 -1.02 37.74 -22.53
CA GLN A 410 -1.09 36.36 -22.10
C GLN A 410 -1.16 35.43 -23.33
N PRO A 411 -0.19 34.51 -23.54
CA PRO A 411 -0.23 33.58 -24.66
C PRO A 411 -1.46 32.67 -24.55
N SER A 412 -2.13 32.42 -25.67
CA SER A 412 -3.31 31.56 -25.74
C SER A 412 -2.97 30.13 -25.29
N PRO A 413 -3.77 29.52 -24.39
CA PRO A 413 -3.52 28.16 -23.93
C PRO A 413 -3.63 27.17 -25.10
N SER A 414 -2.74 26.18 -25.11
CA SER A 414 -2.70 25.17 -26.16
C SER A 414 -3.98 24.31 -26.16
N PRO A 415 -4.44 23.81 -27.33
CA PRO A 415 -5.72 23.09 -27.46
C PRO A 415 -5.87 21.86 -26.54
N SER A 416 -4.77 21.32 -26.04
CA SER A 416 -4.70 20.15 -25.16
C SER A 416 -5.21 20.41 -23.73
N GLN A 417 -5.46 21.67 -23.33
CA GLN A 417 -5.81 22.04 -21.96
C GLN A 417 -7.33 22.16 -21.69
N LEU A 418 -8.19 21.97 -22.70
CA LEU A 418 -9.63 22.19 -22.58
C LEU A 418 -10.43 21.11 -21.81
N ASN A 419 -9.81 19.98 -21.44
CA ASN A 419 -10.53 18.84 -20.82
C ASN A 419 -10.29 18.63 -19.31
N ASN A 420 -9.66 19.57 -18.60
CA ASN A 420 -9.43 19.45 -17.14
C ASN A 420 -9.91 20.69 -16.36
N PRO A 421 -11.15 20.72 -15.86
CA PRO A 421 -11.70 21.87 -15.14
C PRO A 421 -11.13 22.10 -13.73
N ILE A 422 -10.22 21.24 -13.24
CA ILE A 422 -9.66 21.34 -11.87
C ILE A 422 -8.40 22.23 -11.78
N ILE A 423 -7.79 22.62 -12.90
CA ILE A 423 -6.47 23.31 -12.89
C ILE A 423 -6.59 24.85 -12.74
N TYR A 424 -7.80 25.42 -12.74
CA TYR A 424 -8.02 26.88 -12.63
C TYR A 424 -8.59 27.36 -11.29
N ALA A 425 -8.24 26.70 -10.17
CA ALA A 425 -8.45 27.30 -8.85
C ALA A 425 -7.21 28.12 -8.48
N ALA A 426 -7.32 29.45 -8.48
CA ALA A 426 -6.28 30.32 -7.96
C ALA A 426 -5.97 29.95 -6.49
N PRO A 427 -4.69 29.87 -6.08
CA PRO A 427 -4.33 29.54 -4.71
C PRO A 427 -4.91 30.58 -3.74
N PRO A 428 -5.40 30.17 -2.55
CA PRO A 428 -5.93 31.10 -1.57
C PRO A 428 -4.84 32.08 -1.10
N PRO A 429 -5.20 33.34 -0.79
CA PRO A 429 -4.24 34.34 -0.35
C PRO A 429 -3.58 33.93 0.98
N PRO A 430 -2.32 34.31 1.21
CA PRO A 430 -1.60 33.95 2.43
C PRO A 430 -2.26 34.56 3.67
N ARG A 431 -2.48 33.73 4.69
CA ARG A 431 -2.95 34.18 6.01
C ARG A 431 -1.82 34.89 6.75
N ASN A 432 -2.04 36.15 7.10
CA ASN A 432 -1.20 36.89 8.03
C ASN A 432 -1.29 36.25 9.42
N HIS A 433 -0.22 35.59 9.85
CA HIS A 433 -0.05 35.18 11.24
C HIS A 433 0.69 36.28 12.01
N SER A 434 -0.06 36.96 12.88
CA SER A 434 0.47 37.83 13.93
C SER A 434 1.28 37.01 14.93
N ARG A 435 2.53 37.44 15.11
CA ARG A 435 3.54 36.91 16.02
C ARG A 435 3.26 37.39 17.45
N THR A 436 2.81 36.51 18.33
CA THR A 436 2.86 36.71 19.79
C THR A 436 4.04 35.94 20.37
N GLN A 437 4.92 36.70 21.02
CA GLN A 437 6.04 36.20 21.82
C GLN A 437 5.51 35.55 23.11
N SER A 438 6.10 34.44 23.52
CA SER A 438 6.25 34.12 24.94
C SER A 438 7.48 33.22 25.15
N SER A 439 8.05 33.39 26.32
CA SER A 439 9.42 33.15 26.73
C SER A 439 9.57 31.91 27.62
N ALA A 440 10.79 31.35 27.61
CA ALA A 440 11.42 30.55 28.67
C ALA A 440 10.83 29.12 28.88
N THR A 441 11.55 28.07 29.27
CA THR A 441 12.80 27.90 30.04
C THR A 441 13.46 26.56 29.67
N ASN A 442 14.80 26.55 29.67
CA ASN A 442 15.65 25.36 29.70
C ASN A 442 15.40 24.52 30.97
N SER A 443 15.36 23.19 30.83
CA SER A 443 15.72 22.29 31.94
C SER A 443 16.42 21.04 31.40
N VAL A 444 17.59 20.79 31.97
CA VAL A 444 18.53 19.68 31.76
C VAL A 444 18.12 18.54 32.71
N PRO A 445 18.20 17.25 32.32
CA PRO A 445 18.28 16.17 33.29
C PRO A 445 19.74 15.72 33.50
N PRO A 446 20.13 15.33 34.73
CA PRO A 446 21.51 15.02 35.09
C PRO A 446 21.89 13.57 34.77
N ALA A 447 23.20 13.38 34.63
CA ALA A 447 23.89 12.09 34.54
C ALA A 447 23.71 11.26 35.83
N SER A 448 23.45 9.96 35.67
CA SER A 448 23.53 8.97 36.75
C SER A 448 24.81 8.16 36.63
N ASN A 449 25.48 8.06 37.78
CA ASN A 449 26.77 7.44 38.00
C ASN A 449 26.73 5.91 37.97
N ALA A 450 27.92 5.38 37.69
CA ALA A 450 28.36 4.00 37.87
C ALA A 450 28.03 3.39 39.24
N ILE A 451 27.71 2.10 39.23
CA ILE A 451 27.92 1.19 40.35
C ILE A 451 28.72 0.00 39.84
N SER A 452 29.92 -0.13 40.40
CA SER A 452 30.78 -1.31 40.35
C SER A 452 30.34 -2.35 41.39
N GLY A 453 30.59 -3.62 41.10
CA GLY A 453 30.47 -4.75 42.03
C GLY A 453 29.72 -5.92 41.37
N LEU A 454 30.14 -7.18 41.45
CA LEU A 454 31.22 -7.81 42.20
C LEU A 454 31.40 -9.22 41.60
N LEU A 455 32.62 -9.75 41.70
CA LEU A 455 33.01 -11.13 41.39
C LEU A 455 32.03 -12.19 41.93
N GLY A 456 31.77 -13.22 41.12
CA GLY A 456 31.19 -14.50 41.54
C GLY A 456 31.86 -15.66 40.81
N ARG A 457 32.96 -16.16 41.39
CA ARG A 457 33.79 -17.27 40.94
C ARG A 457 33.41 -18.52 41.74
N LEU A 458 32.76 -19.52 41.13
CA LEU A 458 32.59 -20.87 41.70
C LEU A 458 32.65 -21.86 40.53
N HIS A 459 33.79 -22.51 40.32
CA HIS A 459 34.21 -23.81 40.86
C HIS A 459 33.65 -25.00 40.06
N LEU A 460 34.60 -25.70 39.43
CA LEU A 460 34.48 -27.03 38.88
C LEU A 460 33.98 -28.02 39.95
N ASN A 461 33.08 -28.89 39.52
CA ASN A 461 33.23 -30.35 39.63
C ASN A 461 32.48 -31.01 38.48
#